data_AF-A0A538RNY9-F1
#
_entry.id   AF-A0A538RNY9-F1
#
_cell.length_a   1.000
_cell.length_b   1.000
_cell.length_c   1.000
_cell.angle_alpha   90.00
_cell.angle_beta   90.00
_cell.angle_gamma   90.00
#
_symmetry.space_group_name_H-M   'P 1'
#
loop_
_entity.id
_entity.type
_entity.pdbx_description
1 polymer ?
#
loop_
_entity_poly.entity_id
_entity_poly.type
_entity_poly.pdbx_seq_one_letter_code
_entity_poly.pdbx_strand_id
1 'polypeptide(L)'
;MLENYRDVAPQGTVELLRQLGRQVEGKSMVHVNSTRYGGGVAEMLHRLLPLFEELGIKVRWEVMTGSDLFYRTTKSFHNALQGTRQRITPELYDAFIECNRDNAKRLNLEAEFAMIHDPQPAALIDARPHGARWIWRCHIDVSTPQHSVWQFLRPFVVRYDAAVFSLPKFSQRLPLPQFLVYPSIDPFSEKNRELEPDEIDRVLQRLGVPRDKPILLQVSRFDRFKDPVGVVAAYRLVKKSHDCRLVLAGGTAT
;
A
#
# COMPACT_ATOMS: atom_id res chain seq x y z
N MET A 1 10.74 13.96 14.81
CA MET A 1 9.64 12.99 14.66
C MET A 1 10.10 11.58 15.02
N LEU A 2 11.25 11.13 14.51
CA LEU A 2 11.84 9.82 14.80
C LEU A 2 12.04 9.58 16.30
N GLU A 3 12.36 10.63 17.07
CA GLU A 3 12.53 10.55 18.51
C GLU A 3 11.28 10.06 19.25
N ASN A 4 10.09 10.40 18.76
CA ASN A 4 8.82 9.96 19.36
C ASN A 4 8.67 8.45 19.31
N TYR A 5 9.37 7.77 18.39
CA TYR A 5 9.32 6.32 18.27
C TYR A 5 10.21 5.59 19.29
N ARG A 6 11.03 6.32 20.08
CA ARG A 6 11.95 5.72 21.05
C ARG A 6 11.23 4.84 22.07
N ASP A 7 10.06 5.27 22.52
CA ASP A 7 9.32 4.59 23.59
C ASP A 7 8.46 3.41 23.09
N VAL A 8 8.21 3.33 21.78
CA VAL A 8 7.35 2.32 21.15
C VAL A 8 8.13 1.31 20.29
N ALA A 9 9.32 1.67 19.84
CA ALA A 9 10.18 0.80 19.05
C ALA A 9 11.12 -0.03 19.95
N PRO A 10 11.65 -1.18 19.48
CA PRO A 10 12.67 -1.91 20.20
C PRO A 10 13.87 -1.01 20.56
N GLN A 11 14.43 -1.19 21.75
CA GLN A 11 15.55 -0.38 22.23
C GLN A 11 16.73 -0.37 21.24
N GLY A 12 17.29 0.82 20.97
CA GLY A 12 18.39 1.01 20.02
C GLY A 12 17.96 1.16 18.55
N THR A 13 16.68 0.99 18.23
CA THR A 13 16.18 1.13 16.84
C THR A 13 16.40 2.53 16.28
N VAL A 14 16.13 3.57 17.08
CA VAL A 14 16.30 4.96 16.65
C VAL A 14 17.77 5.27 16.36
N GLU A 15 18.69 4.83 17.22
CA GLU A 15 20.14 4.97 17.03
C GLU A 15 20.61 4.26 15.77
N LEU A 16 20.16 3.03 15.56
CA LEU A 16 20.48 2.25 14.37
C LEU A 16 20.02 2.97 13.10
N LEU A 17 18.78 3.47 13.09
CA LEU A 17 18.24 4.22 11.95
C LEU A 17 19.04 5.49 11.69
N ARG A 18 19.42 6.25 12.73
CA ARG A 18 20.29 7.43 12.57
C ARG A 18 21.67 7.06 12.02
N GLN A 19 22.25 5.93 12.47
CA GLN A 19 23.54 5.46 11.96
C GLN A 19 23.47 5.05 10.48
N LEU A 20 22.40 4.38 10.07
CA LEU A 20 22.15 4.04 8.67
C LEU A 20 21.86 5.29 7.83
N GLY A 21 21.09 6.23 8.38
CA GLY A 21 20.78 7.52 7.74
C GLY A 21 22.04 8.30 7.34
N ARG A 22 23.06 8.33 8.21
CA ARG A 22 24.37 8.95 7.89
C ARG A 22 25.05 8.39 6.63
N GLN A 23 24.80 7.13 6.27
CA GLN A 23 25.39 6.52 5.07
C GLN A 23 24.71 6.97 3.78
N VAL A 24 23.47 7.48 3.89
CA VAL A 24 22.63 7.91 2.76
C VAL A 24 22.25 9.39 2.87
N GLU A 25 22.92 10.14 3.74
CA GLU A 25 22.68 11.55 3.95
C GLU A 25 22.95 12.35 2.67
N GLY A 26 22.06 13.27 2.35
CA GLY A 26 22.11 14.09 1.15
C GLY A 26 21.68 13.38 -0.14
N LYS A 27 21.45 12.06 -0.10
CA LYS A 27 20.95 11.28 -1.24
C LYS A 27 19.54 11.70 -1.62
N SER A 28 19.23 11.58 -2.91
CA SER A 28 17.90 11.92 -3.45
C SER A 28 17.06 10.68 -3.75
N MET A 29 15.78 10.72 -3.37
CA MET A 29 14.86 9.62 -3.58
C MET A 29 13.48 10.12 -4.01
N VAL A 30 12.84 9.44 -4.97
CA VAL A 30 11.46 9.73 -5.38
C VAL A 30 10.57 8.51 -5.15
N HIS A 31 9.41 8.72 -4.55
CA HIS A 31 8.34 7.72 -4.47
C HIS A 31 7.27 8.04 -5.49
N VAL A 32 6.81 7.05 -6.25
CA VAL A 32 5.76 7.21 -7.24
C VAL A 32 4.63 6.21 -7.02
N ASN A 33 3.38 6.70 -6.94
CA ASN A 33 2.19 5.87 -6.86
C ASN A 33 1.00 6.50 -7.63
N SER A 34 -0.19 5.89 -7.55
CA SER A 34 -1.39 6.29 -8.30
C SER A 34 -2.36 7.22 -7.56
N THR A 35 -2.19 7.44 -6.25
CA THR A 35 -3.09 8.32 -5.49
C THR A 35 -2.43 8.97 -4.27
N ARG A 36 -2.77 10.24 -4.00
CA ARG A 36 -2.33 10.97 -2.81
C ARG A 36 -3.25 10.78 -1.60
N TYR A 37 -4.48 10.33 -1.85
CA TYR A 37 -5.54 10.21 -0.86
C TYR A 37 -6.26 8.87 -1.00
N GLY A 38 -6.52 8.22 0.13
CA GLY A 38 -7.17 6.90 0.15
C GLY A 38 -6.21 5.75 -0.19
N GLY A 39 -6.43 4.62 0.48
CA GLY A 39 -5.62 3.42 0.34
C GLY A 39 -4.40 3.39 1.26
N GLY A 40 -3.94 2.17 1.58
CA GLY A 40 -2.86 1.96 2.56
C GLY A 40 -1.50 2.50 2.10
N VAL A 41 -1.24 2.60 0.80
CA VAL A 41 0.03 3.12 0.27
C VAL A 41 0.17 4.62 0.55
N ALA A 42 -0.87 5.41 0.27
CA ALA A 42 -0.85 6.84 0.53
C ALA A 42 -0.72 7.13 2.04
N GLU A 43 -1.49 6.40 2.87
CA GLU A 43 -1.41 6.50 4.33
C GLU A 43 0.01 6.21 4.84
N MET A 44 0.63 5.14 4.33
CA MET A 44 2.00 4.77 4.66
C MET A 44 2.99 5.88 4.24
N LEU A 45 2.90 6.40 3.02
CA LEU A 45 3.81 7.42 2.51
C LEU A 45 3.72 8.75 3.29
N HIS A 46 2.51 9.18 3.68
CA HIS A 46 2.32 10.37 4.52
C HIS A 46 3.09 10.30 5.85
N ARG A 47 3.36 9.09 6.37
CA ARG A 47 4.12 8.88 7.60
C ARG A 47 5.59 8.55 7.35
N LEU A 48 5.87 7.79 6.30
CA LEU A 48 7.20 7.30 6.00
C LEU A 48 8.11 8.41 5.46
N LEU A 49 7.61 9.27 4.57
CA LEU A 49 8.45 10.27 3.89
C LEU A 49 9.06 11.31 4.85
N PRO A 50 8.33 11.86 5.84
CA PRO A 50 8.95 12.72 6.85
C PRO A 50 10.08 12.05 7.64
N LEU A 51 10.02 10.73 7.85
CA LEU A 51 11.11 9.99 8.51
C LEU A 51 12.34 9.88 7.60
N PHE A 52 12.16 9.72 6.28
CA PHE A 52 13.26 9.79 5.32
C PHE A 52 13.93 11.17 5.36
N GLU A 53 13.15 12.25 5.40
CA GLU A 53 13.68 13.62 5.50
C GLU A 53 14.46 13.83 6.80
N GLU A 54 13.95 13.38 7.95
CA GLU A 54 14.66 13.47 9.23
C GLU A 54 15.96 12.65 9.26
N LEU A 55 16.05 11.60 8.45
CA LEU A 55 17.27 10.80 8.26
C LEU A 55 18.25 11.42 7.22
N GLY A 56 17.96 12.61 6.71
CA GLY A 56 18.84 13.36 5.82
C GLY A 56 18.66 13.03 4.32
N ILE A 57 17.61 12.29 3.95
CA ILE A 57 17.35 11.91 2.56
C ILE A 57 16.45 12.96 1.92
N LYS A 58 16.86 13.48 0.76
CA LYS A 58 16.07 14.43 -0.03
C LYS A 58 14.98 13.68 -0.79
N VAL A 59 13.84 13.49 -0.13
CA VAL A 59 12.74 12.68 -0.66
C VAL A 59 11.70 13.54 -1.39
N ARG A 60 11.09 12.97 -2.44
CA ARG A 60 9.93 13.55 -3.11
C ARG A 60 8.85 12.49 -3.30
N TRP A 61 7.61 12.97 -3.42
CA TRP A 61 6.46 12.14 -3.73
C TRP A 61 5.74 12.64 -4.97
N GLU A 62 5.83 11.85 -6.02
CA GLU A 62 5.13 12.07 -7.28
C GLU A 62 3.90 11.15 -7.36
N VAL A 63 2.79 11.70 -7.83
CA VAL A 63 1.53 10.95 -7.94
C VAL A 63 1.09 10.99 -9.39
N MET A 64 0.89 9.81 -9.98
CA MET A 64 0.39 9.73 -11.34
C MET A 64 -1.02 10.30 -11.45
N THR A 65 -1.30 10.90 -12.59
CA THR A 65 -2.65 11.30 -13.00
C THR A 65 -3.08 10.46 -14.20
N GLY A 66 -4.23 9.80 -14.11
CA GLY A 66 -4.79 9.01 -15.21
C GLY A 66 -6.22 9.39 -15.55
N SER A 67 -6.68 8.94 -16.72
CA SER A 67 -8.08 9.02 -17.12
C SER A 67 -8.93 7.98 -16.38
N ASP A 68 -10.25 8.11 -16.45
CA ASP A 68 -11.18 7.09 -15.93
C ASP A 68 -10.92 5.71 -16.53
N LEU A 69 -10.55 5.67 -17.82
CA LEU A 69 -10.18 4.43 -18.50
C LEU A 69 -8.95 3.79 -17.84
N PHE A 70 -7.91 4.59 -17.54
CA PHE A 70 -6.72 4.10 -16.85
C PHE A 70 -7.02 3.54 -15.45
N TYR A 71 -7.85 4.23 -14.66
CA TYR A 71 -8.22 3.72 -13.33
C TYR A 71 -9.06 2.44 -13.40
N ARG A 72 -9.95 2.31 -14.39
CA ARG A 72 -10.67 1.05 -14.66
C ARG A 72 -9.75 -0.07 -15.11
N THR A 73 -8.77 0.23 -15.97
CA THR A 73 -7.74 -0.72 -16.41
C THR A 73 -6.93 -1.22 -15.22
N THR A 74 -6.39 -0.31 -14.41
CA THR A 74 -5.52 -0.66 -13.28
C THR A 74 -6.27 -1.39 -12.17
N LYS A 75 -7.56 -1.10 -11.96
CA LYS A 75 -8.44 -1.90 -11.08
C LYS A 75 -8.63 -3.32 -11.62
N SER A 76 -8.82 -3.46 -12.93
CA SER A 76 -8.89 -4.78 -13.57
C SER A 76 -7.56 -5.53 -13.44
N PHE A 77 -6.41 -4.85 -13.61
CA PHE A 77 -5.10 -5.46 -13.43
C PHE A 77 -4.90 -5.91 -11.98
N HIS A 78 -5.25 -5.08 -11.01
CA HIS A 78 -5.19 -5.41 -9.58
C HIS A 78 -5.95 -6.71 -9.29
N ASN A 79 -7.21 -6.82 -9.72
CA ASN A 79 -8.02 -8.02 -9.52
C ASN A 79 -7.45 -9.24 -10.26
N ALA A 80 -6.98 -9.05 -11.49
CA ALA A 80 -6.38 -10.09 -12.31
C ALA A 80 -5.09 -10.65 -11.70
N LEU A 81 -4.24 -9.77 -11.17
CA LEU A 81 -2.99 -10.13 -10.51
C LEU A 81 -3.22 -10.88 -9.19
N GLN A 82 -4.31 -10.58 -8.49
CA GLN A 82 -4.75 -11.30 -7.30
C GLN A 82 -5.62 -12.54 -7.59
N GLY A 83 -5.57 -13.06 -8.82
CA GLY A 83 -6.19 -14.33 -9.20
C GLY A 83 -7.67 -14.27 -9.62
N THR A 84 -8.28 -13.09 -9.67
CA THR A 84 -9.65 -12.95 -10.17
C THR A 84 -9.65 -12.76 -11.68
N ARG A 85 -10.19 -13.71 -12.44
CA ARG A 85 -10.24 -13.62 -13.91
C ARG A 85 -10.92 -12.33 -14.38
N GLN A 86 -10.21 -11.53 -15.17
CA GLN A 86 -10.70 -10.32 -15.81
C GLN A 86 -10.58 -10.44 -17.33
N ARG A 87 -11.53 -9.82 -18.04
CA ARG A 87 -11.43 -9.63 -19.49
C ARG A 87 -10.64 -8.35 -19.75
N ILE A 88 -9.40 -8.49 -20.18
CA ILE A 88 -8.54 -7.37 -20.55
C ILE A 88 -8.45 -7.29 -22.07
N THR A 89 -8.94 -6.20 -22.66
CA THR A 89 -8.89 -5.98 -24.11
C THR A 89 -7.60 -5.23 -24.49
N PRO A 90 -7.18 -5.27 -25.77
CA PRO A 90 -6.01 -4.53 -26.25
C PRO A 90 -6.05 -3.05 -25.88
N GLU A 91 -7.22 -2.41 -25.98
CA GLU A 91 -7.40 -0.98 -25.67
C GLU A 91 -7.06 -0.66 -24.21
N LEU A 92 -7.27 -1.60 -23.28
CA LEU A 92 -6.89 -1.41 -21.88
C LEU A 92 -5.37 -1.47 -21.69
N TYR A 93 -4.67 -2.35 -22.41
CA TYR A 93 -3.20 -2.37 -22.39
C TYR A 93 -2.62 -1.07 -22.99
N ASP A 94 -3.19 -0.59 -24.09
CA ASP A 94 -2.76 0.67 -24.71
C ASP A 94 -2.98 1.86 -23.77
N ALA A 95 -4.15 1.95 -23.14
CA ALA A 95 -4.44 2.98 -22.15
C ALA A 95 -3.48 2.97 -20.95
N PHE A 96 -3.00 1.78 -20.54
CA PHE A 96 -1.98 1.67 -19.50
C PHE A 96 -0.63 2.24 -19.93
N ILE A 97 -0.18 1.91 -21.14
CA ILE A 97 1.10 2.38 -21.69
C ILE A 97 1.06 3.88 -21.95
N GLU A 98 0.00 4.38 -22.59
CA GLU A 98 -0.17 5.80 -22.90
C GLU A 98 -0.16 6.65 -21.63
N CYS A 99 -0.93 6.25 -20.61
CA CYS A 99 -0.95 6.95 -19.34
C CYS A 99 0.44 6.99 -18.67
N ASN A 100 1.18 5.87 -18.65
CA ASN A 100 2.53 5.85 -18.11
C ASN A 100 3.48 6.76 -18.91
N ARG A 101 3.40 6.73 -20.24
CA ARG A 101 4.22 7.59 -21.12
C ARG A 101 3.94 9.07 -20.90
N ASP A 102 2.69 9.46 -20.69
CA ASP A 102 2.34 10.86 -20.45
C ASP A 102 2.71 11.33 -19.04
N ASN A 103 2.58 10.46 -18.04
CA ASN A 103 3.08 10.75 -16.70
C ASN A 103 4.60 10.89 -16.68
N ALA A 104 5.34 10.05 -17.41
CA ALA A 104 6.79 10.16 -17.52
C ALA A 104 7.29 11.53 -18.02
N LYS A 105 6.50 12.24 -18.84
CA LYS A 105 6.82 13.59 -19.32
C LYS A 105 6.54 14.69 -18.28
N ARG A 106 5.67 14.42 -17.31
CA ARG A 106 5.15 15.40 -16.35
C ARG A 106 5.80 15.29 -14.97
N LEU A 107 6.07 14.07 -14.52
CA LEU A 107 6.57 13.80 -13.18
C LEU A 107 8.07 14.12 -13.09
N ASN A 108 8.50 14.66 -11.95
CA ASN A 108 9.93 14.89 -11.69
C ASN A 108 10.61 13.61 -11.17
N LEU A 109 11.07 12.80 -12.11
CA LEU A 109 11.72 11.51 -11.85
C LEU A 109 13.22 11.60 -11.52
N GLU A 110 13.81 12.81 -11.52
CA GLU A 110 15.24 13.04 -11.35
C GLU A 110 15.72 12.83 -9.90
N ALA A 111 16.15 11.61 -9.59
CA ALA A 111 16.70 11.22 -8.30
C ALA A 111 17.69 10.07 -8.44
N GLU A 112 18.59 9.92 -7.48
CA GLU A 112 19.50 8.76 -7.43
C GLU A 112 18.74 7.45 -7.23
N PHE A 113 17.64 7.49 -6.46
CA PHE A 113 16.79 6.34 -6.18
C PHE A 113 15.32 6.63 -6.51
N ALA A 114 14.61 5.62 -7.03
CA ALA A 114 13.16 5.67 -7.15
C ALA A 114 12.50 4.44 -6.56
N MET A 115 11.41 4.63 -5.82
CA MET A 115 10.51 3.59 -5.35
C MET A 115 9.19 3.69 -6.09
N ILE A 116 8.90 2.70 -6.92
CA ILE A 116 7.70 2.66 -7.75
C ILE A 116 6.69 1.70 -7.13
N HIS A 117 5.58 2.25 -6.64
CA HIS A 117 4.59 1.52 -5.84
C HIS A 117 3.48 0.93 -6.73
N ASP A 118 3.28 -0.38 -6.60
CA ASP A 118 2.23 -1.17 -7.25
C ASP A 118 2.30 -1.21 -8.81
N PRO A 119 1.39 -1.94 -9.48
CA PRO A 119 1.45 -2.11 -10.94
C PRO A 119 1.18 -0.85 -11.77
N GLN A 120 0.45 0.14 -11.25
CA GLN A 120 -0.04 1.28 -12.03
C GLN A 120 1.09 2.11 -12.66
N PRO A 121 2.14 2.50 -11.90
CA PRO A 121 3.34 3.17 -12.44
C PRO A 121 4.42 2.23 -12.97
N ALA A 122 4.19 0.91 -13.04
CA ALA A 122 5.29 -0.04 -13.31
C ALA A 122 6.01 0.21 -14.65
N ALA A 123 5.31 0.74 -15.65
CA ALA A 123 5.87 1.07 -16.96
C ALA A 123 6.66 2.39 -16.99
N LEU A 124 6.67 3.20 -15.92
CA LEU A 124 7.55 4.38 -15.82
C LEU A 124 9.05 4.04 -15.92
N ILE A 125 9.42 2.77 -15.75
CA ILE A 125 10.80 2.28 -15.95
C ILE A 125 11.36 2.59 -17.34
N ASP A 126 10.50 2.86 -18.33
CA ASP A 126 10.87 3.36 -19.66
C ASP A 126 11.50 4.76 -19.65
N ALA A 127 11.23 5.55 -18.61
CA ALA A 127 11.72 6.90 -18.43
C ALA A 127 12.74 7.02 -17.29
N ARG A 128 13.38 5.91 -16.89
CA ARG A 128 14.40 5.91 -15.84
C ARG A 128 15.59 6.83 -16.22
N PRO A 129 15.92 7.85 -15.40
CA PRO A 129 17.11 8.67 -15.62
C PRO A 129 18.39 7.85 -15.63
N HIS A 130 19.39 8.30 -16.39
CA HIS A 130 20.66 7.59 -16.50
C HIS A 130 21.37 7.48 -15.14
N GLY A 131 21.80 6.27 -14.78
CA GLY A 131 22.50 6.00 -13.51
C GLY A 131 21.60 5.88 -12.28
N ALA A 132 20.30 6.20 -12.37
CA ALA A 132 19.35 6.05 -11.27
C ALA A 132 19.05 4.58 -10.95
N ARG A 133 18.82 4.27 -9.67
CA ARG A 133 18.43 2.93 -9.19
C ARG A 133 16.95 2.89 -8.87
N TRP A 134 16.22 2.02 -9.55
CA TRP A 134 14.77 1.95 -9.45
C TRP A 134 14.34 0.64 -8.80
N ILE A 135 13.46 0.74 -7.81
CA ILE A 135 12.97 -0.37 -7.01
C ILE A 135 11.46 -0.46 -7.18
N TRP A 136 10.95 -1.63 -7.54
CA TRP A 136 9.51 -1.87 -7.64
C TRP A 136 8.97 -2.40 -6.32
N ARG A 137 8.05 -1.68 -5.69
CA ARG A 137 7.39 -2.09 -4.45
C ARG A 137 5.99 -2.61 -4.76
N CYS A 138 5.79 -3.92 -4.67
CA CYS A 138 4.49 -4.55 -4.85
C CYS A 138 3.78 -4.73 -3.50
N HIS A 139 2.60 -4.13 -3.34
CA HIS A 139 1.80 -4.23 -2.12
C HIS A 139 0.70 -5.30 -2.21
N ILE A 140 0.46 -5.85 -3.41
CA ILE A 140 -0.56 -6.85 -3.67
C ILE A 140 0.02 -8.27 -3.73
N ASP A 141 -0.87 -9.25 -3.65
CA ASP A 141 -0.55 -10.65 -3.89
C ASP A 141 -0.47 -10.91 -5.40
N VAL A 142 0.70 -11.29 -5.90
CA VAL A 142 0.91 -11.71 -7.30
C VAL A 142 1.30 -13.18 -7.40
N SER A 143 0.98 -14.01 -6.41
CA SER A 143 1.36 -15.43 -6.36
C SER A 143 0.64 -16.30 -7.39
N THR A 144 -0.63 -16.01 -7.66
CA THR A 144 -1.47 -16.71 -8.64
C THR A 144 -2.14 -15.73 -9.61
N PRO A 145 -1.38 -14.96 -10.41
CA PRO A 145 -1.93 -13.92 -11.26
C PRO A 145 -2.53 -14.53 -12.53
N GLN A 146 -3.53 -13.85 -13.10
CA GLN A 146 -3.95 -14.13 -14.46
C GLN A 146 -2.76 -13.96 -15.41
N HIS A 147 -2.39 -15.06 -16.06
CA HIS A 147 -1.16 -15.17 -16.83
C HIS A 147 -0.97 -14.06 -17.88
N SER A 148 -2.03 -13.67 -18.60
CA SER A 148 -1.97 -12.63 -19.63
C SER A 148 -1.53 -11.26 -19.07
N VAL A 149 -2.04 -10.89 -17.90
CA VAL A 149 -1.73 -9.59 -17.26
C VAL A 149 -0.32 -9.62 -16.69
N TRP A 150 0.09 -10.75 -16.09
CA TRP A 150 1.45 -10.90 -15.60
C TRP A 150 2.48 -10.88 -16.73
N GLN A 151 2.23 -11.57 -17.84
CA GLN A 151 3.11 -11.55 -19.00
C GLN A 151 3.24 -10.15 -19.61
N PHE A 152 2.19 -9.34 -19.54
CA PHE A 152 2.24 -7.94 -19.97
C PHE A 152 3.09 -7.06 -19.02
N LEU A 153 2.94 -7.21 -17.69
CA LEU A 153 3.66 -6.38 -16.71
C LEU A 153 5.11 -6.81 -16.46
N ARG A 154 5.40 -8.11 -16.51
CA ARG A 154 6.71 -8.68 -16.18
C ARG A 154 7.86 -8.03 -16.96
N PRO A 155 7.78 -7.76 -18.27
CA PRO A 155 8.83 -7.07 -19.02
C PRO A 155 9.25 -5.71 -18.44
N PHE A 156 8.33 -4.97 -17.82
CA PHE A 156 8.66 -3.74 -17.10
C PHE A 156 9.34 -4.05 -15.76
N VAL A 157 8.74 -4.93 -14.96
CA VAL A 157 9.22 -5.29 -13.62
C VAL A 157 10.65 -5.84 -13.65
N VAL A 158 11.01 -6.65 -14.63
CA VAL A 158 12.36 -7.26 -14.70
C VAL A 158 13.50 -6.28 -15.01
N ARG A 159 13.17 -5.02 -15.36
CA ARG A 159 14.15 -3.97 -15.64
C ARG A 159 14.49 -3.10 -14.42
N TYR A 160 13.77 -3.29 -13.32
CA TYR A 160 14.08 -2.68 -12.04
C TYR A 160 15.33 -3.31 -11.43
N ASP A 161 16.03 -2.55 -10.59
CA ASP A 161 17.24 -3.00 -9.89
C ASP A 161 16.91 -3.97 -8.73
N ALA A 162 15.70 -3.84 -8.16
CA ALA A 162 15.18 -4.74 -7.15
C ALA A 162 13.64 -4.70 -7.09
N ALA A 163 13.04 -5.70 -6.47
CA ALA A 163 11.64 -5.71 -6.12
C ALA A 163 11.46 -5.94 -4.62
N VAL A 164 10.43 -5.32 -4.04
CA VAL A 164 10.11 -5.46 -2.62
C VAL A 164 8.66 -5.95 -2.49
N PHE A 165 8.47 -7.00 -1.71
CA PHE A 165 7.16 -7.59 -1.42
C PHE A 165 6.84 -7.55 0.08
N SER A 166 5.55 -7.57 0.40
CA SER A 166 5.07 -7.59 1.79
C SER A 166 5.20 -8.96 2.46
N LEU A 167 5.10 -10.05 1.68
CA LEU A 167 5.16 -11.43 2.16
C LEU A 167 5.86 -12.32 1.11
N PRO A 168 6.63 -13.34 1.52
CA PRO A 168 7.27 -14.26 0.57
C PRO A 168 6.26 -14.92 -0.36
N LYS A 169 5.10 -15.29 0.18
CA LYS A 169 4.02 -15.95 -0.55
C LYS A 169 3.42 -15.09 -1.66
N PHE A 170 3.61 -13.77 -1.65
CA PHE A 170 3.01 -12.86 -2.64
C PHE A 170 3.85 -12.71 -3.91
N SER A 171 5.09 -13.19 -3.93
CA SER A 171 6.02 -12.95 -5.03
C SER A 171 5.97 -14.01 -6.14
N GLN A 172 6.22 -13.57 -7.37
CA GLN A 172 6.63 -14.45 -8.47
C GLN A 172 8.15 -14.62 -8.45
N ARG A 173 8.66 -15.68 -9.08
CA ARG A 173 10.12 -15.78 -9.30
C ARG A 173 10.57 -14.77 -10.35
N LEU A 174 11.33 -13.77 -9.92
CA LEU A 174 11.91 -12.73 -10.79
C LEU A 174 13.43 -12.91 -10.92
N PRO A 175 14.03 -12.56 -12.09
CA PRO A 175 15.47 -12.61 -12.32
C PRO A 175 16.20 -11.38 -11.77
N LEU A 176 15.78 -10.87 -10.60
CA LEU A 176 16.33 -9.68 -9.94
C LEU A 176 16.25 -9.85 -8.42
N PRO A 177 17.05 -9.09 -7.62
CA PRO A 177 17.01 -9.16 -6.16
C PRO A 177 15.61 -8.87 -5.60
N GLN A 178 15.09 -9.79 -4.78
CA GLN A 178 13.77 -9.64 -4.15
C GLN A 178 13.94 -9.47 -2.63
N PHE A 179 13.40 -8.39 -2.09
CA PHE A 179 13.43 -8.07 -0.68
C PHE A 179 12.04 -8.22 -0.05
N LEU A 180 12.02 -8.56 1.24
CA LEU A 180 10.81 -8.67 2.03
C LEU A 180 10.79 -7.54 3.05
N VAL A 181 9.77 -6.69 2.95
CA VAL A 181 9.51 -5.62 3.90
C VAL A 181 8.03 -5.70 4.24
N TYR A 182 7.73 -6.12 5.46
CA TYR A 182 6.36 -6.23 5.95
C TYR A 182 5.67 -4.85 5.97
N PRO A 183 4.33 -4.79 5.78
CA PRO A 183 3.59 -3.57 6.01
C PRO A 183 3.71 -3.16 7.48
N SER A 184 3.71 -1.86 7.75
CA SER A 184 3.77 -1.31 9.09
C SER A 184 2.52 -0.48 9.41
N ILE A 185 2.37 -0.17 10.71
CA ILE A 185 1.42 0.82 11.20
C ILE A 185 2.21 1.95 11.88
N ASP A 186 1.68 3.17 11.82
CA ASP A 186 2.21 4.28 12.60
C ASP A 186 1.42 4.40 13.91
N PRO A 187 2.02 4.12 15.09
CA PRO A 187 1.35 4.23 16.39
C PRO A 187 0.86 5.64 16.71
N PHE A 188 1.40 6.67 16.05
CA PHE A 188 1.00 8.07 16.28
C PHE A 188 0.07 8.62 15.18
N SER A 189 -0.45 7.75 14.31
CA SER A 189 -1.48 8.14 13.34
C SER A 189 -2.86 8.20 14.00
N GLU A 190 -3.77 9.01 13.47
CA GLU A 190 -5.17 9.07 13.94
C GLU A 190 -5.84 7.70 14.04
N LYS A 191 -5.43 6.75 13.20
CA LYS A 191 -5.97 5.39 13.18
C LYS A 191 -5.50 4.53 14.36
N ASN A 192 -4.29 4.75 14.87
CA ASN A 192 -3.65 3.86 15.84
C ASN A 192 -3.22 4.54 17.14
N ARG A 193 -3.38 5.87 17.25
CA ARG A 193 -3.07 6.60 18.49
C ARG A 193 -3.96 6.10 19.63
N GLU A 194 -3.43 6.18 20.85
CA GLU A 194 -4.24 5.96 22.03
C GLU A 194 -5.38 7.01 22.07
N LEU A 195 -6.58 6.55 22.41
CA LEU A 195 -7.77 7.38 22.52
C LEU A 195 -8.16 7.51 23.99
N GLU A 196 -8.49 8.72 24.42
CA GLU A 196 -9.01 8.94 25.77
C GLU A 196 -10.38 8.26 25.95
N PRO A 197 -10.70 7.73 27.15
CA PRO A 197 -11.97 7.06 27.40
C PRO A 197 -13.20 7.87 26.98
N ASP A 198 -13.20 9.18 27.25
CA ASP A 198 -14.28 10.10 26.86
C ASP A 198 -14.44 10.23 25.34
N GLU A 199 -13.33 10.17 24.58
CA GLU A 199 -13.36 10.20 23.12
C GLU A 199 -14.01 8.92 22.58
N ILE A 200 -13.62 7.77 23.13
CA ILE A 200 -14.20 6.46 22.79
C ILE A 200 -15.70 6.46 23.06
N ASP A 201 -16.13 6.93 24.23
CA ASP A 201 -17.54 6.95 24.63
C ASP A 201 -18.39 7.87 23.75
N ARG A 202 -17.88 9.08 23.43
CA ARG A 202 -18.55 9.99 22.50
C ARG A 202 -18.73 9.37 21.12
N VAL A 203 -17.73 8.67 20.60
CA VAL A 203 -17.80 8.02 19.28
C VAL A 203 -18.81 6.87 19.30
N LEU A 204 -18.76 6.01 20.32
CA LEU A 204 -19.68 4.87 20.43
C LEU A 204 -21.13 5.31 20.63
N GLN A 205 -21.37 6.34 21.45
CA GLN A 205 -22.70 6.93 21.63
C GLN A 205 -23.24 7.50 20.32
N ARG A 206 -22.41 8.28 19.59
CA ARG A 206 -22.79 8.85 18.28
C ARG A 206 -23.14 7.76 17.26
N LEU A 207 -22.43 6.63 17.29
CA LEU A 207 -22.67 5.49 16.39
C LEU A 207 -23.78 4.55 16.87
N GLY A 208 -24.37 4.79 18.06
CA GLY A 208 -25.40 3.93 18.63
C GLY A 208 -24.89 2.54 18.99
N VAL A 209 -23.63 2.41 19.41
CA VAL A 209 -23.00 1.14 19.81
C VAL A 209 -22.89 1.08 21.34
N PRO A 210 -23.77 0.35 22.05
CA PRO A 210 -23.71 0.26 23.50
C PRO A 210 -22.55 -0.62 23.98
N ARG A 211 -21.96 -0.26 25.13
CA ARG A 211 -20.86 -0.99 25.80
C ARG A 211 -21.34 -1.96 26.87
N ASP A 212 -22.63 -2.25 26.93
CA ASP A 212 -23.27 -3.14 27.91
C ASP A 212 -22.87 -4.63 27.73
N LYS A 213 -22.26 -4.97 26.60
CA LYS A 213 -21.93 -6.34 26.18
C LYS A 213 -20.59 -6.38 25.45
N PRO A 214 -19.90 -7.53 25.45
CA PRO A 214 -18.71 -7.73 24.61
C PRO A 214 -18.99 -7.44 23.14
N ILE A 215 -18.06 -6.74 22.47
CA ILE A 215 -18.15 -6.35 21.06
C ILE A 215 -17.21 -7.22 20.24
N LEU A 216 -17.76 -7.89 19.23
CA LEU A 216 -17.01 -8.47 18.12
C LEU A 216 -16.95 -7.44 17.00
N LEU A 217 -15.74 -7.15 16.52
CA LEU A 217 -15.50 -6.11 15.52
C LEU A 217 -14.80 -6.70 14.29
N GLN A 218 -15.32 -6.40 13.10
CA GLN A 218 -14.60 -6.54 11.85
C GLN A 218 -14.43 -5.16 11.22
N VAL A 219 -13.18 -4.74 10.98
CA VAL A 219 -12.87 -3.53 10.21
C VAL A 219 -12.38 -3.93 8.83
N SER A 220 -13.20 -3.74 7.80
CA SER A 220 -12.83 -4.08 6.42
C SER A 220 -13.73 -3.40 5.40
N ARG A 221 -13.28 -3.29 4.14
CA ARG A 221 -14.20 -2.97 3.04
C ARG A 221 -15.29 -4.04 2.93
N PHE A 222 -16.46 -3.64 2.48
CA PHE A 222 -17.53 -4.58 2.13
C PHE A 222 -17.25 -5.20 0.77
N ASP A 223 -16.30 -6.12 0.75
CA ASP A 223 -15.92 -6.90 -0.43
C ASP A 223 -16.02 -8.40 -0.14
N ARG A 224 -16.25 -9.20 -1.20
CA ARG A 224 -16.46 -10.64 -1.08
C ARG A 224 -15.26 -11.36 -0.48
N PHE A 225 -14.04 -10.85 -0.65
CA PHE A 225 -12.83 -11.46 -0.08
C PHE A 225 -12.69 -11.22 1.42
N LYS A 226 -13.45 -10.29 2.00
CA LYS A 226 -13.52 -10.07 3.45
C LYS A 226 -14.62 -10.87 4.13
N ASP A 227 -15.46 -11.52 3.34
CA ASP A 227 -16.54 -12.42 3.78
C ASP A 227 -17.38 -11.88 4.96
N PRO A 228 -18.00 -10.68 4.83
CA PRO A 228 -18.83 -10.13 5.91
C PRO A 228 -20.04 -11.03 6.21
N VAL A 229 -20.52 -11.82 5.24
CA VAL A 229 -21.62 -12.79 5.43
C VAL A 229 -21.17 -13.95 6.31
N GLY A 230 -19.99 -14.50 6.06
CA GLY A 230 -19.37 -15.51 6.93
C GLY A 230 -19.15 -15.00 8.34
N VAL A 231 -18.74 -13.74 8.52
CA VAL A 231 -18.62 -13.13 9.86
C VAL A 231 -19.96 -13.05 10.58
N VAL A 232 -21.05 -12.70 9.88
CA VAL A 232 -22.41 -12.74 10.47
C VAL A 232 -22.81 -14.17 10.84
N ALA A 233 -22.50 -15.15 10.00
CA ALA A 233 -22.78 -16.56 10.30
C ALA A 233 -22.01 -17.04 11.54
N ALA A 234 -20.73 -16.70 11.65
CA ALA A 234 -19.90 -17.01 12.81
C ALA A 234 -20.45 -16.33 14.09
N TYR A 235 -20.83 -15.05 13.99
CA TYR A 235 -21.48 -14.34 15.10
C TYR A 235 -22.77 -15.02 15.56
N ARG A 236 -23.63 -15.49 14.65
CA ARG A 236 -24.86 -16.21 15.01
C ARG A 236 -24.60 -17.50 15.77
N LEU A 237 -23.47 -18.17 15.55
CA LEU A 237 -23.07 -19.34 16.32
C LEU A 237 -22.63 -18.95 17.73
N VAL A 238 -21.78 -17.93 17.86
CA VAL A 238 -21.31 -17.41 19.16
C VAL A 238 -22.47 -16.89 20.01
N LYS A 239 -23.43 -16.21 19.39
CA LYS A 239 -24.59 -15.61 20.07
C LYS A 239 -25.50 -16.63 20.77
N LYS A 240 -25.42 -17.92 20.41
CA LYS A 240 -26.19 -18.99 21.06
C LYS A 240 -25.72 -19.26 22.50
N SER A 241 -24.45 -18.98 22.80
CA SER A 241 -23.84 -19.26 24.11
C SER A 241 -23.29 -18.02 24.80
N HIS A 242 -23.07 -16.92 24.08
CA HIS A 242 -22.49 -15.69 24.62
C HIS A 242 -23.35 -14.48 24.25
N ASP A 243 -23.70 -13.66 25.23
CA ASP A 243 -24.45 -12.43 24.98
C ASP A 243 -23.51 -11.30 24.52
N CYS A 244 -23.26 -11.23 23.21
CA CYS A 244 -22.35 -10.25 22.59
C CYS A 244 -23.02 -9.42 21.47
N ARG A 245 -22.31 -8.40 20.98
CA ARG A 245 -22.69 -7.56 19.83
C ARG A 245 -21.71 -7.77 18.67
N LEU A 246 -22.18 -7.62 17.44
CA LEU A 246 -21.34 -7.58 16.25
C LEU A 246 -21.35 -6.17 15.66
N VAL A 247 -20.17 -5.62 15.40
CA VAL A 247 -19.97 -4.37 14.66
C VAL A 247 -19.17 -4.70 13.40
N LEU A 248 -19.76 -4.38 12.24
CA LEU A 248 -19.08 -4.44 10.94
C LEU A 248 -18.77 -3.00 10.51
N ALA A 249 -17.52 -2.58 10.64
CA ALA A 249 -17.06 -1.24 10.32
C ALA A 249 -16.35 -1.23 8.96
N GLY A 250 -16.89 -0.51 7.99
CA GLY A 250 -16.39 -0.55 6.62
C GLY A 250 -17.01 0.49 5.70
N GLY A 251 -16.35 0.72 4.57
CA GLY A 251 -16.88 1.49 3.45
C GLY A 251 -17.19 0.60 2.24
N THR A 252 -17.86 1.19 1.24
CA THR A 252 -18.10 0.53 -0.05
C THR A 252 -16.78 0.21 -0.75
N ALA A 253 -16.73 -0.93 -1.44
CA ALA A 253 -15.65 -1.24 -2.36
C ALA A 253 -15.86 -0.43 -3.66
N THR A 254 -15.23 0.74 -3.77
CA THR A 254 -15.22 1.53 -5.01
C THR A 254 -14.45 0.86 -6.13
#